data_AF-A0A523IVI8-F1
#
_entry.id   AF-A0A523IVI8-F1
#
_cell.length_a   1.000
_cell.length_b   1.000
_cell.length_c   1.000
_cell.angle_alpha   90.00
_cell.angle_beta   90.00
_cell.angle_gamma   90.00
#
_symmetry.space_group_name_H-M   'P 1'
#
loop_
_entity.id
_entity.type
_entity.pdbx_description
1 polymer ?
#
loop_
_entity_poly.entity_id
_entity_poly.type
_entity_poly.pdbx_seq_one_letter_code
_entity_poly.pdbx_strand_id
1 'polypeptide(L)'
;MALVLAPLLAVVAQWINYTYFPIAQQVWFGVVSAVLGVLLGFILRRNVVAMAALVILAVGLFVWGTSTSISDDLYDAARATGLHVLETADEIPKGDAGFEKLMEVAFAFAEDNSHGRDPVLPHRAAILALSVILGDGKVAKVAKREINLARLSQAEKLRRRITLYGRRDLSQHFWVSAGLAVLSDAAKSMTVGIAKEMMDSAGGSGFSFVDLTADRAGTLFTVAATRNEESARAMQARIRDGVVIADFVPNPLDLPEGIGNVDFQVEYGGLGGERTKKIVEEIRRRLDACEGLR
;
A
#
# COMPACT_ATOMS: atom_id res chain seq x y z
N MET A 1 36.38 15.92 -5.87
CA MET A 1 34.92 15.71 -5.80
C MET A 1 34.48 14.30 -5.39
N ALA A 2 35.24 13.22 -5.65
CA ALA A 2 34.86 11.85 -5.20
C ALA A 2 34.67 11.71 -3.67
N LEU A 3 35.44 12.47 -2.88
CA LEU A 3 35.31 12.53 -1.41
C LEU A 3 34.06 13.27 -0.91
N VAL A 4 33.36 14.03 -1.78
CA VAL A 4 32.20 14.85 -1.39
C VAL A 4 30.88 14.08 -1.55
N LEU A 5 30.81 13.14 -2.48
CA LEU A 5 29.61 12.32 -2.74
C LEU A 5 29.38 11.23 -1.69
N ALA A 6 30.45 10.68 -1.10
CA ALA A 6 30.36 9.66 -0.05
C ALA A 6 29.63 10.14 1.23
N PRO A 7 29.97 11.29 1.84
CA PRO A 7 29.23 11.81 2.99
C PRO A 7 27.80 12.24 2.60
N LEU A 8 27.57 12.77 1.39
CA LEU A 8 26.23 13.13 0.93
C LEU A 8 25.30 11.92 0.80
N LEU A 9 25.75 10.82 0.19
CA LEU A 9 24.95 9.59 0.09
C LEU A 9 24.76 8.92 1.46
N ALA A 10 25.74 8.99 2.35
CA ALA A 10 25.59 8.50 3.72
C ALA A 10 24.58 9.34 4.54
N VAL A 11 24.57 10.67 4.35
CA VAL A 11 23.59 11.59 4.98
C VAL A 11 22.19 11.39 4.39
N VAL A 12 22.07 11.23 3.06
CA VAL A 12 20.79 10.90 2.40
C VAL A 12 20.29 9.52 2.84
N ALA A 13 21.19 8.54 3.03
CA ALA A 13 20.83 7.26 3.61
C ALA A 13 20.34 7.43 5.06
N GLN A 14 20.97 8.28 5.89
CA GLN A 14 20.50 8.57 7.25
C GLN A 14 19.17 9.34 7.32
N TRP A 15 18.75 10.00 6.23
CA TRP A 15 17.42 10.59 6.12
C TRP A 15 16.32 9.53 5.90
N ILE A 16 16.69 8.27 5.61
CA ILE A 16 15.77 7.13 5.64
C ILE A 16 15.61 6.73 7.11
N ASN A 17 14.38 6.81 7.63
CA ASN A 17 14.10 6.55 9.04
C ASN A 17 14.23 5.04 9.36
N TYR A 18 15.43 4.58 9.75
CA TYR A 18 15.68 3.16 10.06
C TYR A 18 15.28 2.73 11.48
N THR A 19 14.49 3.52 12.20
CA THR A 19 14.19 3.31 13.64
C THR A 19 13.64 1.92 13.97
N TYR A 20 13.12 1.19 12.99
CA TYR A 20 12.55 -0.15 13.14
C TYR A 20 13.50 -1.31 12.75
N PHE A 21 14.62 -1.05 12.09
CA PHE A 21 15.59 -2.08 11.71
C PHE A 21 16.57 -2.43 12.84
N PRO A 22 17.07 -3.68 12.92
CA PRO A 22 18.15 -4.04 13.84
C PRO A 22 19.39 -3.17 13.63
N ILE A 23 20.05 -2.76 14.73
CA ILE A 23 21.21 -1.85 14.73
C ILE A 23 22.31 -2.31 13.75
N ALA A 24 22.60 -3.61 13.71
CA ALA A 24 23.62 -4.16 12.82
C ALA A 24 23.31 -3.92 11.33
N GLN A 25 22.04 -3.95 10.93
CA GLN A 25 21.63 -3.71 9.56
C GLN A 25 21.69 -2.21 9.21
N GLN A 26 21.35 -1.33 10.15
CA GLN A 26 21.49 0.12 9.98
C GLN A 26 22.95 0.52 9.68
N VAL A 27 23.89 -0.03 10.46
CA VAL A 27 25.32 0.18 10.25
C VAL A 27 25.76 -0.35 8.88
N TRP A 28 25.30 -1.55 8.50
CA TRP A 28 25.63 -2.15 7.22
C TRP A 28 25.17 -1.32 6.02
N PHE A 29 23.93 -0.82 6.02
CA PHE A 29 23.41 0.06 4.95
C PHE A 29 24.21 1.36 4.82
N GLY A 30 24.64 1.95 5.94
CA GLY A 30 25.51 3.12 5.94
C GLY A 30 26.86 2.86 5.29
N VAL A 31 27.49 1.73 5.62
CA VAL A 31 28.79 1.33 5.06
C VAL A 31 28.68 1.05 3.55
N VAL A 32 27.68 0.28 3.11
CA VAL A 32 27.48 -0.05 1.69
C VAL A 32 27.21 1.20 0.85
N SER A 33 26.39 2.13 1.34
CA SER A 33 26.08 3.39 0.65
C SER A 33 27.33 4.27 0.47
N ALA A 34 28.18 4.32 1.50
CA ALA A 34 29.45 5.04 1.44
C ALA A 34 30.42 4.42 0.41
N VAL A 35 30.53 3.09 0.38
CA VAL A 35 31.38 2.36 -0.58
C VAL A 35 30.90 2.57 -2.02
N LEU A 36 29.58 2.47 -2.27
CA LEU A 36 29.00 2.73 -3.58
C LEU A 36 29.23 4.17 -4.04
N GLY A 37 29.09 5.15 -3.14
CA GLY A 37 29.40 6.55 -3.43
C GLY A 37 30.85 6.80 -3.86
N VAL A 38 31.80 6.12 -3.21
CA VAL A 38 33.23 6.17 -3.58
C VAL A 38 33.47 5.55 -4.95
N LEU A 39 32.87 4.39 -5.23
CA LEU A 39 33.01 3.68 -6.51
C LEU A 39 32.43 4.50 -7.67
N LEU A 40 31.23 5.06 -7.52
CA LEU A 40 30.60 5.97 -8.49
C LEU A 40 31.46 7.22 -8.74
N GLY A 41 31.99 7.82 -7.67
CA GLY A 41 32.90 8.96 -7.77
C GLY A 41 34.20 8.66 -8.53
N PHE A 42 34.68 7.41 -8.48
CA PHE A 42 35.88 6.96 -9.20
C PHE A 42 35.60 6.71 -10.69
N ILE A 43 34.45 6.09 -11.01
CA ILE A 43 34.00 5.81 -12.38
C ILE A 43 33.79 7.12 -13.16
N LEU A 44 33.17 8.12 -12.53
CA LEU A 44 32.92 9.44 -13.12
C LEU A 44 34.22 10.20 -13.44
N ARG A 45 35.34 9.86 -12.80
CA ARG A 45 36.62 10.57 -12.95
C ARG A 45 37.43 10.13 -14.17
N ARG A 46 37.13 8.96 -14.74
CA ARG A 46 38.01 8.29 -15.70
C ARG A 46 37.55 8.40 -17.16
N ASN A 47 36.28 8.71 -17.42
CA ASN A 47 35.76 8.83 -18.79
C ASN A 47 34.51 9.73 -18.87
N VAL A 48 34.62 10.86 -19.57
CA VAL A 48 33.52 11.82 -19.79
C VAL A 48 32.36 11.19 -20.58
N VAL A 49 32.66 10.23 -21.47
CA VAL A 49 31.64 9.48 -22.22
C VAL A 49 30.85 8.55 -21.29
N ALA A 50 31.50 7.93 -20.30
CA ALA A 50 30.82 7.11 -19.32
C ALA A 50 29.90 7.96 -18.42
N MET A 51 30.33 9.17 -18.05
CA MET A 51 29.50 10.12 -17.31
C MET A 51 28.28 10.56 -18.12
N ALA A 52 28.46 10.94 -19.39
CA ALA A 52 27.36 11.33 -20.27
C ALA A 52 26.37 10.17 -20.49
N ALA A 53 26.88 8.94 -20.71
CA ALA A 53 26.04 7.75 -20.84
C ALA A 53 25.25 7.44 -19.57
N LEU A 54 25.86 7.60 -18.38
CA LEU A 54 25.18 7.38 -17.10
C LEU A 54 24.12 8.45 -16.81
N VAL A 55 24.38 9.71 -17.19
CA VAL A 55 23.39 10.79 -17.09
C VAL A 55 22.23 10.55 -18.07
N ILE A 56 22.51 10.15 -19.32
CA ILE A 56 21.46 9.82 -20.29
C ILE A 56 20.69 8.58 -19.84
N LEU A 57 21.35 7.58 -19.29
CA LEU A 57 20.69 6.39 -18.73
C LEU A 57 19.87 6.76 -17.50
N ALA A 58 20.38 7.61 -16.60
CA ALA A 58 19.66 8.08 -15.42
C ALA A 58 18.46 8.96 -15.81
N VAL A 59 18.61 9.85 -16.77
CA VAL A 59 17.52 10.67 -17.32
C VAL A 59 16.53 9.80 -18.07
N GLY A 60 16.98 8.82 -18.85
CA GLY A 60 16.12 7.86 -19.55
C GLY A 60 15.34 6.96 -18.60
N LEU A 61 15.99 6.46 -17.54
CA LEU A 61 15.35 5.72 -16.45
C LEU A 61 14.43 6.61 -15.62
N PHE A 62 14.76 7.88 -15.44
CA PHE A 62 13.91 8.86 -14.75
C PHE A 62 12.69 9.23 -15.60
N VAL A 63 12.84 9.44 -16.91
CA VAL A 63 11.74 9.70 -17.85
C VAL A 63 10.86 8.46 -18.04
N TRP A 64 11.46 7.27 -18.14
CA TRP A 64 10.72 6.02 -18.22
C TRP A 64 10.01 5.69 -16.89
N GLY A 65 10.68 5.89 -15.75
CA GLY A 65 10.10 5.72 -14.42
C GLY A 65 9.09 6.80 -14.02
N THR A 66 9.05 7.93 -14.73
CA THR A 66 8.04 8.99 -14.54
C THR A 66 6.78 8.80 -15.36
N SER A 67 6.69 7.80 -16.26
CA SER A 67 5.46 7.38 -16.95
C SER A 67 4.43 6.67 -16.03
N THR A 68 4.59 6.81 -14.71
CA THR A 68 3.76 6.31 -13.62
C THR A 68 2.46 7.13 -13.44
N SER A 69 1.73 7.40 -14.54
CA SER A 69 0.38 7.97 -14.47
C SER A 69 -0.67 6.86 -14.58
N ILE A 70 -1.69 6.91 -13.74
CA ILE A 70 -2.91 6.11 -13.88
C ILE A 70 -3.42 6.29 -15.34
N SER A 71 -3.72 5.20 -16.05
CA SER A 71 -4.30 5.31 -17.41
C SER A 71 -5.62 6.06 -17.35
N ASP A 72 -5.98 6.77 -18.43
CA ASP A 72 -7.24 7.52 -18.48
C ASP A 72 -8.44 6.62 -18.20
N ASP A 73 -8.46 5.41 -18.76
CA ASP A 73 -9.51 4.42 -18.51
C ASP A 73 -9.64 4.04 -17.03
N LEU A 74 -8.51 3.82 -16.33
CA LEU A 74 -8.52 3.47 -14.92
C LEU A 74 -8.94 4.66 -14.05
N TYR A 75 -8.53 5.87 -14.42
CA TYR A 75 -8.93 7.10 -13.75
C TYR A 75 -10.45 7.33 -13.88
N ASP A 76 -10.98 7.22 -15.10
CA ASP A 76 -12.39 7.45 -15.38
C ASP A 76 -13.26 6.38 -14.72
N ALA A 77 -12.85 5.11 -14.78
CA ALA A 77 -13.54 4.02 -14.10
C ALA A 77 -13.53 4.18 -12.57
N ALA A 78 -12.39 4.53 -11.97
CA ALA A 78 -12.30 4.75 -10.52
C ALA A 78 -13.14 5.95 -10.09
N ARG A 79 -13.14 7.03 -10.88
CA ARG A 79 -13.97 8.22 -10.63
C ARG A 79 -15.46 7.89 -10.73
N ALA A 80 -15.89 7.20 -11.78
CA ALA A 80 -17.28 6.78 -11.96
C ALA A 80 -17.74 5.90 -10.78
N THR A 81 -16.93 4.92 -10.41
CA THR A 81 -17.21 4.03 -9.27
C THR A 81 -17.31 4.80 -7.95
N GLY A 82 -16.37 5.72 -7.70
CA GLY A 82 -16.41 6.54 -6.49
C GLY A 82 -17.63 7.45 -6.43
N LEU A 83 -18.06 8.04 -7.55
CA LEU A 83 -19.27 8.85 -7.60
C LEU A 83 -20.52 8.02 -7.30
N HIS A 84 -20.62 6.81 -7.87
CA HIS A 84 -21.74 5.90 -7.62
C HIS A 84 -21.82 5.47 -6.14
N VAL A 85 -20.68 5.11 -5.54
CA VAL A 85 -20.60 4.81 -4.09
C VAL A 85 -21.05 5.99 -3.24
N LEU A 86 -20.68 7.22 -3.62
CA LEU A 86 -21.08 8.43 -2.90
C LEU A 86 -22.54 8.84 -3.15
N GLU A 87 -23.18 8.34 -4.21
CA GLU A 87 -24.61 8.49 -4.47
C GLU A 87 -25.44 7.58 -3.60
N THR A 88 -24.97 6.36 -3.35
CA THR A 88 -25.63 5.36 -2.52
C THR A 88 -25.24 5.45 -1.04
N ALA A 89 -24.43 6.44 -0.65
CA ALA A 89 -23.83 6.56 0.68
C ALA A 89 -24.84 6.55 1.85
N ASP A 90 -26.06 7.04 1.65
CA ASP A 90 -27.09 7.07 2.68
C ASP A 90 -27.72 5.69 2.93
N GLU A 91 -27.63 4.78 1.96
CA GLU A 91 -28.09 3.39 2.05
C GLU A 91 -27.04 2.46 2.69
N ILE A 92 -25.80 2.93 2.81
CA ILE A 92 -24.70 2.15 3.39
C ILE A 92 -24.84 2.08 4.92
N PRO A 93 -24.92 0.87 5.51
CA PRO A 93 -24.98 0.71 6.95
C PRO A 93 -23.72 1.23 7.65
N LYS A 94 -23.81 1.40 8.97
CA LYS A 94 -22.65 1.80 9.80
C LYS A 94 -21.81 0.60 10.17
N GLY A 95 -20.56 0.87 10.53
CA GLY A 95 -19.65 -0.12 11.09
C GLY A 95 -19.17 -1.14 10.05
N ASP A 96 -18.98 -2.36 10.52
CA ASP A 96 -18.41 -3.49 9.76
C ASP A 96 -19.32 -3.91 8.59
N ALA A 97 -20.64 -3.97 8.80
CA ALA A 97 -21.59 -4.22 7.72
C ALA A 97 -21.52 -3.16 6.60
N GLY A 98 -21.14 -1.93 6.95
CA GLY A 98 -20.91 -0.87 5.97
C GLY A 98 -19.67 -1.11 5.13
N PHE A 99 -18.61 -1.68 5.71
CA PHE A 99 -17.39 -2.06 4.99
C PHE A 99 -17.69 -3.14 3.95
N GLU A 100 -18.41 -4.19 4.35
CA GLU A 100 -18.86 -5.27 3.46
C GLU A 100 -19.72 -4.69 2.32
N LYS A 101 -20.71 -3.85 2.67
CA LYS A 101 -21.62 -3.28 1.68
C LYS A 101 -20.92 -2.37 0.67
N LEU A 102 -19.93 -1.58 1.11
CA LEU A 102 -19.15 -0.73 0.21
C LEU A 102 -18.31 -1.55 -0.77
N MET A 103 -17.74 -2.67 -0.32
CA MET A 103 -17.01 -3.57 -1.19
C MET A 103 -17.94 -4.14 -2.26
N GLU A 104 -19.12 -4.65 -1.88
CA GLU A 104 -20.13 -5.13 -2.83
C GLU A 104 -20.53 -4.07 -3.87
N VAL A 105 -20.92 -2.87 -3.40
CA VAL A 105 -21.43 -1.80 -4.27
C VAL A 105 -20.34 -1.32 -5.24
N ALA A 106 -19.12 -1.10 -4.76
CA ALA A 106 -18.04 -0.58 -5.60
C ALA A 106 -17.63 -1.59 -6.67
N PHE A 107 -17.47 -2.86 -6.31
CA PHE A 107 -17.02 -3.90 -7.24
C PHE A 107 -18.11 -4.24 -8.26
N ALA A 108 -19.35 -4.44 -7.82
CA ALA A 108 -20.47 -4.72 -8.73
C ALA A 108 -20.65 -3.60 -9.77
N PHE A 109 -20.63 -2.33 -9.32
CA PHE A 109 -20.76 -1.20 -10.24
C PHE A 109 -19.58 -1.11 -11.22
N ALA A 110 -18.34 -1.26 -10.73
CA ALA A 110 -17.17 -1.17 -11.59
C ALA A 110 -17.19 -2.26 -12.67
N GLU A 111 -17.56 -3.49 -12.30
CA GLU A 111 -17.72 -4.62 -13.22
C GLU A 111 -18.75 -4.32 -14.31
N ASP A 112 -19.96 -3.91 -13.93
CA ASP A 112 -21.04 -3.59 -14.86
C ASP A 112 -20.65 -2.47 -15.83
N ASN A 113 -19.92 -1.45 -15.33
CA ASN A 113 -19.48 -0.30 -16.11
C ASN A 113 -18.26 -0.61 -17.02
N SER A 114 -17.60 -1.76 -16.87
CA SER A 114 -16.41 -2.14 -17.67
C SER A 114 -16.73 -2.93 -18.95
N HIS A 115 -18.01 -3.28 -19.17
CA HIS A 115 -18.48 -4.09 -20.31
C HIS A 115 -17.79 -5.45 -20.50
N GLY A 116 -17.17 -6.00 -19.44
CA GLY A 116 -16.71 -7.39 -19.39
C GLY A 116 -15.49 -7.76 -20.24
N ARG A 117 -14.77 -6.78 -20.81
CA ARG A 117 -13.60 -7.02 -21.68
C ARG A 117 -12.32 -7.34 -20.92
N ASP A 118 -12.14 -6.72 -19.77
CA ASP A 118 -11.01 -6.92 -18.86
C ASP A 118 -11.57 -7.00 -17.42
N PRO A 119 -11.54 -8.16 -16.75
CA PRO A 119 -12.04 -8.30 -15.38
C PRO A 119 -11.11 -7.66 -14.32
N VAL A 120 -9.86 -7.30 -14.67
CA VAL A 120 -8.88 -6.71 -13.73
C VAL A 120 -9.09 -5.20 -13.59
N LEU A 121 -9.29 -4.48 -14.71
CA LEU A 121 -9.54 -3.04 -14.70
C LEU A 121 -10.65 -2.59 -13.72
N PRO A 122 -11.86 -3.19 -13.70
CA PRO A 122 -12.92 -2.77 -12.77
C PRO A 122 -12.52 -2.97 -11.31
N HIS A 123 -11.76 -4.02 -10.98
CA HIS A 123 -11.29 -4.23 -9.60
C HIS A 123 -10.29 -3.16 -9.18
N ARG A 124 -9.34 -2.83 -10.06
CA ARG A 124 -8.39 -1.73 -9.81
C ARG A 124 -9.12 -0.41 -9.62
N ALA A 125 -10.17 -0.17 -10.40
CA ALA A 125 -11.01 1.02 -10.28
C ALA A 125 -11.78 1.06 -8.95
N ALA A 126 -12.42 -0.03 -8.56
CA ALA A 126 -13.15 -0.15 -7.30
C ALA A 126 -12.25 0.03 -6.08
N ILE A 127 -11.08 -0.62 -6.10
CA ILE A 127 -10.07 -0.46 -5.03
C ILE A 127 -9.64 0.99 -4.94
N LEU A 128 -9.22 1.63 -6.05
CA LEU A 128 -8.81 3.03 -6.02
C LEU A 128 -9.92 3.97 -5.54
N ALA A 129 -11.17 3.74 -5.95
CA ALA A 129 -12.31 4.52 -5.49
C ALA A 129 -12.47 4.42 -3.97
N LEU A 130 -12.49 3.20 -3.43
CA LEU A 130 -12.61 2.97 -1.99
C LEU A 130 -11.38 3.47 -1.21
N SER A 131 -10.19 3.35 -1.76
CA SER A 131 -8.96 3.95 -1.21
C SER A 131 -9.04 5.46 -1.08
N VAL A 132 -9.69 6.15 -2.03
CA VAL A 132 -9.87 7.61 -1.95
C VAL A 132 -11.00 7.99 -0.99
N ILE A 133 -12.07 7.20 -0.93
CA ILE A 133 -13.22 7.48 -0.06
C ILE A 133 -12.91 7.16 1.41
N LEU A 134 -12.30 6.01 1.68
CA LEU A 134 -12.08 5.47 3.02
C LEU A 134 -10.63 5.62 3.49
N GLY A 135 -9.66 5.69 2.56
CA GLY A 135 -8.27 5.97 2.91
C GLY A 135 -8.04 7.44 3.29
N ASP A 136 -6.91 7.74 3.95
CA ASP A 136 -6.48 9.12 4.17
C ASP A 136 -6.00 9.79 2.87
N GLY A 137 -5.76 11.10 2.90
CA GLY A 137 -5.10 11.86 1.84
C GLY A 137 -3.67 11.38 1.47
N LYS A 138 -3.16 10.31 2.10
CA LYS A 138 -1.91 9.64 1.72
C LYS A 138 -1.99 9.01 0.31
N VAL A 139 -3.14 8.43 -0.08
CA VAL A 139 -3.31 7.84 -1.43
C VAL A 139 -3.33 8.93 -2.50
N ALA A 140 -3.99 10.05 -2.22
CA ALA A 140 -4.02 11.23 -3.10
C ALA A 140 -2.63 11.84 -3.34
N LYS A 141 -1.71 11.75 -2.37
CA LYS A 141 -0.32 12.23 -2.52
C LYS A 141 0.54 11.34 -3.41
N VAL A 142 0.26 10.03 -3.42
CA VAL A 142 1.03 9.05 -4.22
C VAL A 142 0.49 8.95 -5.64
N ALA A 143 -0.82 9.05 -5.81
CA ALA A 143 -1.43 9.20 -7.13
C ALA A 143 -1.06 10.59 -7.68
N LYS A 144 -0.07 10.66 -8.58
CA LYS A 144 0.33 11.90 -9.29
C LYS A 144 -0.84 12.64 -9.96
N ARG A 145 -1.99 11.98 -10.10
CA ARG A 145 -3.29 12.52 -10.50
C ARG A 145 -4.31 12.18 -9.41
N GLU A 146 -4.76 13.19 -8.67
CA GLU A 146 -5.76 13.03 -7.62
C GLU A 146 -7.12 12.65 -8.25
N ILE A 147 -7.76 11.61 -7.72
CA ILE A 147 -9.13 11.26 -8.09
C ILE A 147 -10.04 12.30 -7.44
N ASN A 148 -10.44 13.31 -8.22
CA ASN A 148 -11.29 14.38 -7.74
C ASN A 148 -12.74 13.90 -7.63
N LEU A 149 -13.15 13.57 -6.41
CA LEU A 149 -14.53 13.30 -6.07
C LEU A 149 -15.22 14.62 -5.70
N ALA A 150 -16.21 15.03 -6.50
CA ALA A 150 -16.95 16.29 -6.29
C ALA A 150 -17.75 16.36 -4.96
N ARG A 151 -17.70 15.29 -4.15
CA ARG A 151 -18.52 15.06 -2.95
C ARG A 151 -17.65 14.72 -1.73
N LEU A 152 -16.66 15.56 -1.45
CA LEU A 152 -15.71 15.37 -0.34
C LEU A 152 -16.42 15.20 1.02
N SER A 153 -17.50 15.94 1.28
CA SER A 153 -18.23 15.86 2.54
C SER A 153 -18.90 14.50 2.78
N GLN A 154 -19.40 13.86 1.71
CA GLN A 154 -20.01 12.53 1.77
C GLN A 154 -18.92 11.47 1.99
N ALA A 155 -17.80 11.58 1.28
CA ALA A 155 -16.66 10.69 1.47
C ALA A 155 -16.16 10.73 2.93
N GLU A 156 -16.05 11.91 3.52
CA GLU A 156 -15.73 12.05 4.94
C GLU A 156 -16.77 11.44 5.88
N LYS A 157 -18.06 11.58 5.58
CA LYS A 157 -19.13 10.97 6.39
C LYS A 157 -19.03 9.44 6.39
N LEU A 158 -18.80 8.84 5.21
CA LEU A 158 -18.54 7.41 5.09
C LEU A 158 -17.29 7.03 5.87
N ARG A 159 -16.15 7.66 5.60
CA ARG A 159 -14.88 7.41 6.30
C ARG A 159 -15.01 7.43 7.82
N ARG A 160 -15.84 8.30 8.40
CA ARG A 160 -16.06 8.38 9.85
C ARG A 160 -16.95 7.29 10.45
N ARG A 161 -17.77 6.62 9.64
CA ARG A 161 -18.79 5.65 10.10
C ARG A 161 -18.46 4.20 9.75
N ILE A 162 -17.59 3.98 8.78
CA ILE A 162 -17.19 2.64 8.34
C ILE A 162 -16.06 2.16 9.22
N THR A 163 -16.16 0.90 9.64
CA THR A 163 -15.18 0.26 10.50
C THR A 163 -14.82 -1.12 9.96
N LEU A 164 -13.70 -1.63 10.44
CA LEU A 164 -13.27 -3.01 10.28
C LEU A 164 -12.96 -3.53 11.68
N TYR A 165 -13.68 -4.58 12.11
CA TYR A 165 -13.67 -5.06 13.50
C TYR A 165 -13.96 -3.93 14.52
N GLY A 166 -14.96 -3.09 14.22
CA GLY A 166 -15.37 -1.96 15.06
C GLY A 166 -14.39 -0.78 15.10
N ARG A 167 -13.27 -0.84 14.37
CA ARG A 167 -12.24 0.20 14.30
C ARG A 167 -12.20 0.89 12.94
N ARG A 168 -12.24 2.22 12.96
CA ARG A 168 -12.20 3.07 11.75
C ARG A 168 -10.81 3.07 11.10
N ASP A 169 -9.79 3.19 11.93
CA ASP A 169 -8.38 3.18 11.55
C ASP A 169 -8.02 1.89 10.81
N LEU A 170 -8.53 0.72 11.24
CA LEU A 170 -8.28 -0.54 10.53
C LEU A 170 -8.86 -0.53 9.10
N SER A 171 -10.07 0.00 8.91
CA SER A 171 -10.64 0.16 7.56
C SER A 171 -9.78 1.09 6.70
N GLN A 172 -9.26 2.17 7.30
CA GLN A 172 -8.38 3.11 6.63
C GLN A 172 -7.05 2.45 6.22
N HIS A 173 -6.40 1.72 7.13
CA HIS A 173 -5.19 0.94 6.87
C HIS A 173 -5.39 -0.02 5.70
N PHE A 174 -6.46 -0.82 5.73
CA PHE A 174 -6.81 -1.74 4.65
C PHE A 174 -6.92 -1.05 3.29
N TRP A 175 -7.74 0.01 3.18
CA TRP A 175 -8.00 0.64 1.89
C TRP A 175 -6.85 1.49 1.38
N VAL A 176 -6.07 2.15 2.26
CA VAL A 176 -4.83 2.83 1.86
C VAL A 176 -3.86 1.81 1.27
N SER A 177 -3.67 0.69 1.96
CA SER A 177 -2.80 -0.40 1.56
C SER A 177 -3.19 -1.03 0.22
N ALA A 178 -4.48 -1.32 0.05
CA ALA A 178 -5.02 -1.85 -1.20
C ALA A 178 -4.79 -0.89 -2.38
N GLY A 179 -5.02 0.42 -2.17
CA GLY A 179 -4.81 1.45 -3.19
C GLY A 179 -3.36 1.62 -3.60
N LEU A 180 -2.44 1.66 -2.62
CA LEU A 180 -1.00 1.71 -2.88
C LEU A 180 -0.53 0.49 -3.67
N ALA A 181 -1.07 -0.70 -3.38
CA ALA A 181 -0.78 -1.90 -4.13
C ALA A 181 -1.24 -1.78 -5.61
N VAL A 182 -2.43 -1.23 -5.89
CA VAL A 182 -2.90 -0.99 -7.27
C VAL A 182 -2.00 -0.02 -8.02
N LEU A 183 -1.58 1.07 -7.36
CA LEU A 183 -0.70 2.08 -7.95
C LEU A 183 0.71 1.51 -8.21
N SER A 184 1.19 0.60 -7.36
CA SER A 184 2.51 -0.01 -7.46
C SER A 184 2.58 -1.16 -8.47
N ASP A 185 1.49 -1.91 -8.62
CA ASP A 185 1.35 -2.90 -9.69
C ASP A 185 1.30 -2.22 -11.06
N ALA A 186 0.64 -1.06 -11.16
CA ALA A 186 0.75 -0.18 -12.33
C ALA A 186 2.20 0.24 -12.64
N ALA A 187 3.05 0.29 -11.62
CA ALA A 187 4.46 0.68 -11.68
C ALA A 187 5.46 -0.50 -11.74
N LYS A 188 4.99 -1.76 -11.83
CA LYS A 188 5.76 -3.01 -12.05
C LYS A 188 7.02 -3.29 -11.21
N SER A 189 7.31 -2.60 -10.10
CA SER A 189 8.53 -2.90 -9.31
C SER A 189 8.51 -2.54 -7.81
N MET A 190 7.37 -2.20 -7.20
CA MET A 190 7.37 -1.54 -5.88
C MET A 190 6.70 -2.33 -4.74
N THR A 191 6.52 -3.65 -4.85
CA THR A 191 5.87 -4.44 -3.78
C THR A 191 6.72 -4.52 -2.49
N VAL A 192 8.05 -4.44 -2.59
CA VAL A 192 8.96 -4.48 -1.43
C VAL A 192 9.03 -3.13 -0.69
N GLY A 193 8.84 -2.02 -1.41
CA GLY A 193 8.92 -0.67 -0.85
C GLY A 193 7.73 -0.31 0.05
N ILE A 194 6.53 -0.76 -0.33
CA ILE A 194 5.31 -0.46 0.42
C ILE A 194 5.27 -1.14 1.79
N ALA A 195 5.67 -2.42 1.88
CA ALA A 195 5.76 -3.10 3.17
C ALA A 195 6.71 -2.35 4.12
N LYS A 196 7.79 -1.78 3.58
CA LYS A 196 8.75 -0.95 4.33
C LYS A 196 8.14 0.40 4.74
N GLU A 197 7.47 1.11 3.83
CA GLU A 197 6.82 2.39 4.13
C GLU A 197 5.65 2.26 5.12
N MET A 198 4.89 1.16 5.06
CA MET A 198 3.84 0.84 6.03
C MET A 198 4.43 0.64 7.43
N MET A 199 5.52 -0.13 7.54
CA MET A 199 6.25 -0.34 8.80
C MET A 199 6.92 0.95 9.31
N ASP A 200 7.45 1.80 8.42
CA ASP A 200 8.09 3.08 8.77
C ASP A 200 7.08 4.18 9.13
N SER A 201 5.82 4.07 8.68
CA SER A 201 4.75 5.05 8.92
C SER A 201 4.01 4.89 10.25
N ALA A 202 4.43 3.93 11.09
CA ALA A 202 4.11 3.87 12.52
C ALA A 202 4.66 5.13 13.21
N GLY A 203 3.97 6.26 13.06
CA GLY A 203 4.43 7.57 13.47
C GLY A 203 3.52 8.16 14.53
N GLY A 204 3.96 8.08 15.79
CA GLY A 204 3.43 8.84 16.94
C GLY A 204 2.90 7.98 18.10
N SER A 205 2.14 6.92 17.81
CA SER A 205 1.44 6.09 18.82
C SER A 205 2.12 4.77 19.18
N GLY A 206 3.21 4.40 18.49
CA GLY A 206 3.91 3.12 18.65
C GLY A 206 3.58 2.11 17.54
N PHE A 207 4.30 0.98 17.52
CA PHE A 207 4.11 -0.12 16.58
C PHE A 207 2.86 -0.94 16.90
N SER A 208 2.13 -1.36 15.87
CA SER A 208 0.86 -2.09 15.97
C SER A 208 0.82 -3.30 15.03
N PHE A 209 0.77 -4.51 15.60
CA PHE A 209 0.53 -5.72 14.80
C PHE A 209 -0.91 -5.81 14.31
N VAL A 210 -1.83 -5.09 14.96
CA VAL A 210 -3.22 -4.92 14.57
C VAL A 210 -3.30 -4.18 13.23
N ASP A 211 -2.61 -3.04 13.13
CA ASP A 211 -2.54 -2.22 11.91
C ASP A 211 -1.82 -2.97 10.79
N LEU A 212 -0.71 -3.65 11.11
CA LEU A 212 0.04 -4.48 10.17
C LEU A 212 -0.84 -5.57 9.53
N THR A 213 -1.77 -6.14 10.30
CA THR A 213 -2.70 -7.16 9.79
C THR A 213 -3.67 -6.56 8.77
N ALA A 214 -4.24 -5.39 9.06
CA ALA A 214 -5.12 -4.67 8.13
C ALA A 214 -4.37 -4.25 6.86
N ASP A 215 -3.15 -3.75 6.99
CA ASP A 215 -2.30 -3.36 5.86
C ASP A 215 -1.97 -4.55 4.94
N ARG A 216 -1.61 -5.68 5.55
CA ARG A 216 -1.29 -6.90 4.82
C ARG A 216 -2.51 -7.49 4.14
N ALA A 217 -3.66 -7.50 4.82
CA ALA A 217 -4.93 -7.93 4.26
C ALA A 217 -5.31 -7.09 3.03
N GLY A 218 -5.21 -5.75 3.12
CA GLY A 218 -5.47 -4.87 1.97
C GLY A 218 -4.56 -5.14 0.78
N THR A 219 -3.27 -5.39 1.04
CA THR A 219 -2.31 -5.75 -0.01
C THR A 219 -2.63 -7.09 -0.67
N LEU A 220 -2.92 -8.12 0.13
CA LEU A 220 -3.25 -9.46 -0.38
C LEU A 220 -4.58 -9.46 -1.12
N PHE A 221 -5.57 -8.69 -0.65
CA PHE A 221 -6.84 -8.49 -1.32
C PHE A 221 -6.64 -7.94 -2.73
N THR A 222 -5.82 -6.90 -2.88
CA THR A 222 -5.49 -6.37 -4.21
C THR A 222 -4.84 -7.43 -5.09
N VAL A 223 -3.86 -8.19 -4.58
CA VAL A 223 -3.22 -9.27 -5.35
C VAL A 223 -4.25 -10.32 -5.78
N ALA A 224 -5.12 -10.79 -4.88
CA ALA A 224 -6.17 -11.76 -5.20
C ALA A 224 -7.13 -11.20 -6.27
N ALA A 225 -7.52 -9.93 -6.15
CA ALA A 225 -8.46 -9.28 -7.05
C ALA A 225 -7.86 -8.92 -8.43
N THR A 226 -6.54 -8.68 -8.55
CA THR A 226 -5.97 -8.05 -9.75
C THR A 226 -4.78 -8.78 -10.37
N ARG A 227 -4.36 -9.94 -9.85
CA ARG A 227 -3.18 -10.66 -10.38
C ARG A 227 -3.33 -11.07 -11.84
N ASN A 228 -4.49 -11.61 -12.21
CA ASN A 228 -4.80 -12.03 -13.58
C ASN A 228 -6.32 -12.16 -13.78
N GLU A 229 -6.75 -12.47 -15.00
CA GLU A 229 -8.17 -12.60 -15.32
C GLU A 229 -8.88 -13.70 -14.52
N GLU A 230 -8.21 -14.81 -14.25
CA GLU A 230 -8.78 -15.93 -13.49
C GLU A 230 -9.07 -15.52 -12.04
N SER A 231 -8.08 -14.92 -11.37
CA SER A 231 -8.22 -14.48 -9.98
C SER A 231 -9.25 -13.35 -9.86
N ALA A 232 -9.29 -12.44 -10.84
CA ALA A 232 -10.33 -11.42 -10.92
C ALA A 232 -11.71 -12.07 -11.01
N ARG A 233 -11.96 -12.97 -11.98
CA ARG A 233 -13.28 -13.64 -12.10
C ARG A 233 -13.67 -14.44 -10.85
N ALA A 234 -12.71 -15.08 -10.19
CA ALA A 234 -12.96 -15.75 -8.92
C ALA A 234 -13.40 -14.78 -7.83
N MET A 235 -12.73 -13.63 -7.71
CA MET A 235 -13.11 -12.56 -6.79
C MET A 235 -14.51 -11.99 -7.11
N GLN A 236 -14.85 -11.78 -8.39
CA GLN A 236 -16.20 -11.35 -8.81
C GLN A 236 -17.27 -12.32 -8.33
N ALA A 237 -17.04 -13.63 -8.50
CA ALA A 237 -17.98 -14.65 -8.03
C ALA A 237 -18.16 -14.58 -6.51
N ARG A 238 -17.05 -14.49 -5.75
CA ARG A 238 -17.09 -14.37 -4.28
C ARG A 238 -17.89 -13.14 -3.84
N ILE A 239 -17.63 -11.96 -4.43
CA ILE A 239 -18.32 -10.72 -4.06
C ILE A 239 -19.82 -10.82 -4.37
N ARG A 240 -20.21 -11.46 -5.48
CA ARG A 240 -21.63 -11.69 -5.82
C ARG A 240 -22.34 -12.61 -4.84
N ASP A 241 -21.63 -13.58 -4.27
CA ASP A 241 -22.19 -14.51 -3.28
C ASP A 241 -22.33 -13.87 -1.89
N GLY A 242 -21.73 -12.69 -1.68
CA GLY A 242 -21.80 -11.89 -0.46
C GLY A 242 -20.43 -11.68 0.17
N VAL A 243 -20.19 -10.49 0.71
CA VAL A 243 -18.91 -10.15 1.36
C VAL A 243 -19.01 -10.38 2.86
N VAL A 244 -18.09 -11.18 3.40
CA VAL A 244 -17.90 -11.35 4.84
C VAL A 244 -16.48 -10.93 5.21
N ILE A 245 -16.33 -10.02 6.18
CA ILE A 245 -15.01 -9.49 6.58
C ILE A 245 -13.99 -10.59 6.90
N ALA A 246 -14.42 -11.65 7.60
CA ALA A 246 -13.54 -12.74 8.03
C ALA A 246 -12.87 -13.49 6.85
N ASP A 247 -13.47 -13.44 5.66
CA ASP A 247 -12.92 -14.06 4.46
C ASP A 247 -11.75 -13.26 3.86
N PHE A 248 -11.57 -12.00 4.26
CA PHE A 248 -10.54 -11.11 3.73
C PHE A 248 -9.59 -10.58 4.81
N VAL A 249 -10.07 -10.45 6.04
CA VAL A 249 -9.31 -9.90 7.16
C VAL A 249 -9.57 -10.78 8.38
N PRO A 250 -8.56 -11.49 8.91
CA PRO A 250 -8.74 -12.23 10.16
C PRO A 250 -8.87 -11.24 11.32
N ASN A 251 -9.57 -11.62 12.39
CA ASN A 251 -9.70 -10.76 13.57
C ASN A 251 -8.30 -10.47 14.16
N PRO A 252 -7.86 -9.19 14.17
CA PRO A 252 -6.53 -8.83 14.64
C PRO A 252 -6.53 -8.35 16.09
N LEU A 253 -7.69 -8.18 16.74
CA LEU A 253 -7.82 -7.43 17.99
C LEU A 253 -7.14 -8.08 19.21
N ASP A 254 -6.73 -9.34 19.11
CA ASP A 254 -5.93 -10.05 20.12
C ASP A 254 -4.41 -9.85 19.94
N LEU A 255 -3.98 -9.18 18.87
CA LEU A 255 -2.57 -8.95 18.59
C LEU A 255 -2.02 -7.75 19.37
N PRO A 256 -0.70 -7.74 19.69
CA PRO A 256 -0.10 -6.62 20.42
C PRO A 256 -0.14 -5.30 19.62
N GLU A 257 -0.49 -4.21 20.30
CA GLU A 257 -0.49 -2.86 19.73
C GLU A 257 -0.05 -1.80 20.75
N GLY A 258 0.18 -0.58 20.27
CA GLY A 258 0.63 0.55 21.11
C GLY A 258 2.04 0.36 21.67
N ILE A 259 2.89 -0.41 20.97
CA ILE A 259 4.23 -0.74 21.44
C ILE A 259 5.16 0.44 21.18
N GLY A 260 5.69 1.06 22.24
CA GLY A 260 6.66 2.15 22.09
C GLY A 260 7.90 1.72 21.31
N ASN A 261 8.55 2.65 20.60
CA ASN A 261 9.69 2.32 19.74
C ASN A 261 10.84 1.64 20.51
N VAL A 262 11.08 2.06 21.76
CA VAL A 262 12.09 1.45 22.62
C VAL A 262 11.69 0.02 22.98
N ASP A 263 10.44 -0.20 23.39
CA ASP A 263 9.94 -1.53 23.77
C ASP A 263 9.89 -2.46 22.56
N PHE A 264 9.54 -1.95 21.38
CA PHE A 264 9.59 -2.72 20.13
C PHE A 264 11.01 -3.19 19.82
N GLN A 265 12.02 -2.35 20.07
CA GLN A 265 13.41 -2.75 19.88
C GLN A 265 13.89 -3.73 20.95
N VAL A 266 13.62 -3.44 22.23
CA VAL A 266 14.16 -4.21 23.36
C VAL A 266 13.44 -5.54 23.54
N GLU A 267 12.11 -5.54 23.50
CA GLU A 267 11.31 -6.73 23.79
C GLU A 267 10.98 -7.58 22.56
N TYR A 268 10.85 -6.93 21.40
CA TYR A 268 10.47 -7.59 20.15
C TYR A 268 11.64 -7.79 19.19
N GLY A 269 12.75 -7.06 19.38
CA GLY A 269 13.95 -7.11 18.54
C GLY A 269 13.81 -6.32 17.24
N GLY A 270 12.89 -5.36 17.19
CA GLY A 270 12.54 -4.61 15.99
C GLY A 270 11.98 -5.53 14.89
N LEU A 271 12.06 -5.09 13.63
CA LEU A 271 11.57 -5.87 12.48
C LEU A 271 12.31 -7.19 12.25
N GLY A 272 13.54 -7.30 12.73
CA GLY A 272 14.39 -8.49 12.56
C GLY A 272 14.36 -9.47 13.73
N GLY A 273 13.67 -9.13 14.82
CA GLY A 273 13.68 -9.90 16.05
C GLY A 273 12.81 -11.15 15.99
N GLU A 274 13.20 -12.19 16.74
CA GLU A 274 12.50 -13.47 16.74
C GLU A 274 11.06 -13.37 17.25
N ARG A 275 10.78 -12.48 18.21
CA ARG A 275 9.40 -12.27 18.71
C ARG A 275 8.53 -11.60 17.65
N THR A 276 9.05 -10.57 16.96
CA THR A 276 8.36 -9.96 15.81
C THR A 276 8.08 -10.99 14.73
N LYS A 277 9.08 -11.78 14.32
CA LYS A 277 8.90 -12.81 13.28
C LYS A 277 7.82 -13.82 13.64
N LYS A 278 7.75 -14.28 14.89
CA LYS A 278 6.71 -15.21 15.35
C LYS A 278 5.31 -14.64 15.18
N ILE A 279 5.11 -13.37 15.54
CA ILE A 279 3.80 -12.70 15.40
C ILE A 279 3.48 -12.43 13.94
N VAL A 280 4.46 -12.02 13.13
CA VAL A 280 4.27 -11.84 11.68
C VAL A 280 3.90 -13.16 10.99
N GLU A 281 4.52 -14.28 11.39
CA GLU A 281 4.19 -15.59 10.85
C GLU A 281 2.80 -16.07 11.33
N GLU A 282 2.39 -15.72 12.55
CA GLU A 282 1.01 -15.90 13.01
C GLU A 282 0.02 -15.13 12.13
N ILE A 283 0.26 -13.83 11.91
CA ILE A 283 -0.57 -12.98 11.03
C ILE A 283 -0.66 -13.59 9.63
N ARG A 284 0.49 -14.00 9.09
CA ARG A 284 0.54 -14.66 7.78
C ARG A 284 -0.33 -15.91 7.75
N ARG A 285 -0.22 -16.80 8.74
CA ARG A 285 -1.02 -18.02 8.81
C ARG A 285 -2.52 -17.73 8.85
N ARG A 286 -2.93 -16.70 9.61
CA ARG A 286 -4.32 -16.27 9.68
C ARG A 286 -4.81 -15.74 8.33
N LEU A 287 -4.00 -14.96 7.62
CA LEU A 287 -4.33 -14.46 6.28
C LEU A 287 -4.37 -15.56 5.22
N ASP A 288 -3.49 -16.56 5.30
CA ASP A 288 -3.52 -17.72 4.39
C ASP A 288 -4.78 -18.61 4.62
N ALA A 289 -5.38 -18.51 5.81
CA ALA A 289 -6.64 -19.18 6.15
C ALA A 289 -7.89 -18.45 5.60
N CYS A 290 -7.78 -17.15 5.29
CA CYS A 290 -8.87 -16.35 4.74
C CYS A 290 -9.23 -16.81 3.33
N GLU A 291 -10.44 -17.32 3.14
CA GLU A 291 -10.85 -17.92 1.88
C GLU A 291 -10.88 -16.91 0.74
N GLY A 292 -11.35 -15.68 1.00
CA GLY A 292 -11.45 -14.57 0.06
C GLY A 292 -10.10 -14.07 -0.49
N LEU A 293 -8.98 -14.47 0.11
CA LEU A 293 -7.63 -14.13 -0.37
C LEU A 293 -6.98 -15.22 -1.25
N ARG A 294 -7.66 -16.34 -1.50
CA ARG A 294 -7.16 -17.48 -2.28
C ARG A 294 -7.52 -17.43 -3.76
#